data_AF-A0A975LME7-F1
#
_entry.id   AF-A0A975LME7-F1
#
_cell.length_a   1.000
_cell.length_b   1.000
_cell.length_c   1.000
_cell.angle_alpha   90.00
_cell.angle_beta   90.00
_cell.angle_gamma   90.00
#
_symmetry.space_group_name_H-M   'P 1'
#
loop_
_entity.id
_entity.type
_entity.pdbx_description
1 polymer ?
#
loop_
_entity_poly.entity_id
_entity_poly.type
_entity_poly.pdbx_seq_one_letter_code
_entity_poly.pdbx_strand_id
1 'polypeptide(L)' 'MKDFLKGLLTTIAFGTISLFILNMIGVYVNFNIPINLINILIVGILRVPGIILLYVILVI' A
#
# COMPACT_ATOMS: atom_id res chain seq x y z
N MET A 1 -7.01 24.05 -1.70
CA MET A 1 -5.90 23.37 -2.42
C MET A 1 -4.85 22.77 -1.47
N LYS A 2 -4.40 23.50 -0.43
CA LYS A 2 -3.46 22.97 0.57
C LYS A 2 -3.98 21.69 1.28
N ASP A 3 -5.26 21.64 1.64
CA ASP A 3 -5.84 20.49 2.35
C ASP A 3 -5.88 19.22 1.48
N PHE A 4 -6.14 19.39 0.19
CA PHE A 4 -6.10 18.30 -0.78
C PHE A 4 -4.68 17.74 -0.94
N LEU A 5 -3.67 18.61 -1.07
CA LEU A 5 -2.27 18.18 -1.16
C LEU A 5 -1.82 17.44 0.11
N LYS A 6 -2.24 17.91 1.29
CA LYS A 6 -1.96 17.22 2.55
C LYS A 6 -2.63 15.84 2.62
N GLY A 7 -3.87 15.74 2.16
CA GLY A 7 -4.60 14.46 2.04
C GLY A 7 -3.92 13.48 1.08
N LEU A 8 -3.47 13.98 -0.08
CA LEU A 8 -2.74 13.17 -1.06
C LEU A 8 -1.40 12.68 -0.50
N LEU A 9 -0.62 13.57 0.12
CA LEU A 9 0.68 13.24 0.72
C LEU A 9 0.55 12.20 1.83
N THR A 10 -0.44 12.35 2.72
CA THR A 10 -0.70 11.37 3.79
C THR A 10 -1.15 10.02 3.25
N THR A 11 -1.92 10.01 2.16
CA THR A 11 -2.34 8.79 1.44
C THR A 11 -1.14 8.07 0.83
N ILE A 12 -0.30 8.79 0.07
CA ILE A 12 0.91 8.25 -0.55
C ILE A 12 1.87 7.74 0.52
N ALA A 13 2.15 8.55 1.55
CA ALA A 13 3.05 8.17 2.63
C ALA A 13 2.56 6.89 3.33
N PHE A 14 1.26 6.81 3.65
CA PHE A 14 0.70 5.61 4.28
C PHE A 14 0.78 4.38 3.39
N GLY A 15 0.42 4.51 2.11
CA GLY A 15 0.50 3.41 1.14
C GLY A 15 1.93 2.88 1.00
N THR A 16 2.89 3.78 0.82
CA THR A 16 4.32 3.43 0.70
C THR A 16 4.84 2.77 1.97
N ILE A 17 4.61 3.36 3.15
CA ILE A 17 5.08 2.80 4.42
C ILE A 17 4.47 1.43 4.68
N SER A 18 3.15 1.28 4.47
CA SER A 18 2.45 0.02 4.69
C SER A 18 2.97 -1.07 3.76
N LEU A 19 3.09 -0.79 2.46
CA LEU A 19 3.63 -1.74 1.49
C LEU A 19 5.09 -2.08 1.77
N PHE A 20 5.89 -1.12 2.20
CA PHE A 20 7.28 -1.37 2.56
C PHE A 20 7.39 -2.33 3.75
N ILE A 21 6.66 -2.08 4.84
CA ILE A 21 6.63 -2.95 6.02
C ILE A 21 6.11 -4.34 5.65
N LEU A 22 5.03 -4.42 4.86
CA LEU A 22 4.49 -5.69 4.39
C LEU A 22 5.50 -6.48 3.57
N ASN A 23 6.27 -5.82 2.70
CA ASN A 23 7.31 -6.48 1.94
C ASN A 23 8.46 -6.96 2.82
N MET A 24 8.89 -6.18 3.82
CA MET A 24 9.91 -6.62 4.77
C MET A 24 9.50 -7.90 5.51
N ILE A 25 8.24 -7.98 5.96
CA ILE A 25 7.68 -9.16 6.61
C ILE A 25 7.47 -10.30 5.58
N GLY A 26 7.03 -9.93 4.37
CA GLY A 26 6.75 -10.83 3.27
C GLY A 26 7.96 -11.64 2.81
N VAL A 27 9.18 -11.11 2.93
CA VAL A 27 10.42 -11.86 2.63
C VAL A 27 10.48 -13.19 3.38
N TYR A 28 10.02 -13.24 4.64
CA TYR A 28 10.06 -14.47 5.45
C TYR A 28 9.09 -15.56 4.98
N VAL A 29 8.10 -15.20 4.14
CA VAL A 29 7.07 -16.11 3.62
C VAL A 29 7.04 -16.14 2.08
N ASN A 30 8.11 -15.67 1.41
CA ASN A 30 8.21 -15.53 -0.05
C ASN A 30 7.06 -14.71 -0.68
N PHE A 31 6.53 -13.73 0.05
CA PHE A 31 5.48 -12.83 -0.40
C PHE A 31 6.05 -11.45 -0.71
N ASN A 32 5.65 -10.87 -1.85
CA ASN A 32 6.07 -9.54 -2.25
C ASN A 32 4.94 -8.83 -3.00
N ILE A 33 4.58 -7.62 -2.56
CA ILE A 33 3.68 -6.72 -3.28
C ILE A 33 4.53 -5.64 -3.98
N PRO A 34 4.48 -5.52 -5.32
CA PRO A 34 5.21 -4.48 -6.03
C PRO A 34 4.87 -3.08 -5.50
N ILE A 35 5.89 -2.31 -5.12
CA ILE A 35 5.73 -0.92 -4.65
C ILE A 35 5.68 0.03 -5.85
N ASN A 36 4.53 0.07 -6.53
CA ASN A 36 4.25 1.00 -7.62
C ASN A 36 3.15 2.01 -7.23
N LEU A 37 2.99 3.07 -8.02
CA LEU A 37 2.06 4.15 -7.70
C LEU A 37 0.61 3.66 -7.52
N ILE A 38 0.17 2.69 -8.33
CA ILE A 38 -1.19 2.15 -8.28
C ILE A 38 -1.42 1.42 -6.96
N ASN A 39 -0.52 0.51 -6.59
CA ASN A 39 -0.62 -0.25 -5.34
C ASN A 39 -0.53 0.67 -4.11
N ILE A 40 0.35 1.67 -4.16
CA ILE A 40 0.45 2.70 -3.12
C ILE A 40 -0.87 3.45 -2.97
N LEU A 41 -1.53 3.82 -4.06
CA LEU A 41 -2.82 4.52 -4.01
C LEU A 41 -3.93 3.60 -3.50
N ILE A 42 -3.98 2.34 -3.92
CA ILE A 42 -4.95 1.34 -3.44
C ILE A 42 -4.83 1.20 -1.91
N VAL A 43 -3.62 0.96 -1.39
CA VAL A 43 -3.40 0.82 0.06
C VAL A 43 -3.55 2.15 0.79
N GLY A 44 -3.11 3.25 0.19
CA GLY A 44 -3.20 4.58 0.79
C GLY A 44 -4.65 5.03 0.97
N ILE A 45 -5.50 4.80 -0.03
CA ILE A 45 -6.92 5.20 -0.03
C ILE A 45 -7.74 4.24 0.84
N LEU A 46 -7.62 2.94 0.59
CA LEU A 46 -8.45 1.92 1.23
C LEU A 46 -7.89 1.45 2.58
N ARG A 47 -6.66 1.82 2.95
CA ARG A 47 -5.98 1.40 4.20
C ARG A 47 -5.91 -0.13 4.30
N VAL A 48 -6.39 -0.70 5.41
CA VAL A 48 -6.39 -2.14 5.68
C VAL A 48 -7.16 -2.92 4.60
N PRO A 49 -8.39 -2.53 4.20
CA PRO A 49 -9.06 -3.16 3.05
C PRO A 49 -8.22 -3.21 1.77
N GLY A 50 -7.42 -2.17 1.49
CA GLY A 50 -6.56 -2.14 0.30
C GLY A 50 -5.44 -3.18 0.34
N ILE A 51 -4.89 -3.44 1.53
CA ILE A 51 -3.88 -4.49 1.74
C ILE A 51 -4.49 -5.87 1.45
N ILE A 52 -5.69 -6.13 2.00
CA ILE A 52 -6.40 -7.39 1.79
C ILE A 52 -6.73 -7.58 0.31
N LEU A 53 -7.20 -6.52 -0.36
CA LEU A 53 -7.50 -6.57 -1.79
C LEU A 53 -6.27 -6.95 -2.62
N LEU A 54 -5.13 -6.28 -2.38
CA LEU A 54 -3.89 -6.60 -3.11
C LEU A 54 -3.39 -8.01 -2.80
N TYR A 55 -3.54 -8.47 -1.56
CA TYR A 55 -3.20 -9.84 -1.20
C TYR A 55 -4.04 -10.84 -2.00
N VAL A 56 -5.36 -10.65 -2.05
CA VAL A 56 -6.25 -11.53 -2.84
C VAL A 56 -5.88 -11.50 -4.32
N ILE A 57 -5.66 -10.32 -4.92
CA ILE A 57 -5.39 -10.20 -6.36
C ILE A 57 -4.03 -10.77 -6.77
N LEU A 58 -3.01 -10.65 -5.93
CA LEU A 58 -1.63 -11.00 -6.28
C LEU A 58 -1.22 -12.40 -5.83
N VAL A 59 -1.94 -13.00 -4.88
CA VAL A 59 -1.56 -14.29 -4.27
C VAL A 59 -2.53 -15.41 -4.59
N ILE A 60 -3.83 -15.12 -4.66
CA ILE A 60 -4.88 -16.11 -4.93
C ILE A 60 -5.16 -16.13 -6.43
#